data_AF-A0A1H0WWW3-F1
#
_entry.id   AF-A0A1H0WWW3-F1
#
_cell.length_a   1.000
_cell.length_b   1.000
_cell.length_c   1.000
_cell.angle_alpha   90.00
_cell.angle_beta   90.00
_cell.angle_gamma   90.00
#
_symmetry.space_group_name_H-M   'P 1'
#
loop_
_entity.id
_entity.type
_entity.pdbx_description
1 polymer ?
#
loop_
_entity_poly.entity_id
_entity_poly.type
_entity_poly.pdbx_seq_one_letter_code
_entity_poly.pdbx_strand_id
1 'polypeptide(L)' 'MDEQGWKTSGNDIVGLLTRYGELAAELEETEEPARAVLLRHRLAELDDVIDALAARAHQPEH' A
#
# COMPACT_ATOMS: atom_id res chain seq x y z
N MET A 1 18.05 16.68 -5.12
CA MET A 1 17.28 15.92 -4.11
C MET A 1 15.85 16.19 -4.51
N ASP A 2 15.42 15.46 -5.53
CA ASP A 2 14.33 15.90 -6.40
C ASP A 2 13.04 15.23 -5.98
N GLU A 3 12.13 16.08 -5.47
CA GLU A 3 10.74 15.81 -5.14
C GLU A 3 9.89 15.59 -6.40
N GLN A 4 10.26 14.63 -7.26
CA GLN A 4 9.57 14.41 -8.53
C GLN A 4 9.15 12.95 -8.72
N GLY A 5 7.84 12.71 -8.63
CA GLY A 5 7.18 11.67 -9.41
C GLY A 5 6.39 10.64 -8.63
N TRP A 6 5.29 11.04 -7.98
CA TRP A 6 4.22 10.11 -7.65
C TRP A 6 3.53 9.64 -8.94
N LYS A 7 4.20 8.76 -9.69
CA LYS A 7 3.62 7.93 -10.75
C LYS A 7 3.80 6.48 -10.32
N THR A 8 3.11 6.08 -9.26
CA THR A 8 2.70 4.68 -9.14
C THR A 8 1.70 4.44 -10.27
N SER A 9 2.21 4.24 -11.49
CA SER A 9 1.43 3.58 -12.53
C SER A 9 0.83 2.35 -11.86
N GLY A 10 -0.49 2.18 -11.91
CA GLY A 10 -1.26 1.22 -11.10
C GLY A 10 -0.97 -0.27 -11.36
N ASN A 11 0.26 -0.60 -11.74
CA ASN A 11 0.80 -1.91 -12.04
C ASN A 11 2.09 -2.21 -11.25
N ASP A 12 2.59 -1.27 -10.43
CA ASP A 12 3.81 -1.48 -9.63
C ASP A 12 3.48 -2.05 -8.24
N ILE A 13 3.27 -3.38 -8.19
CA ILE A 13 3.06 -4.13 -6.95
C ILE A 13 4.20 -3.89 -5.96
N VAL A 14 5.44 -3.73 -6.43
CA VAL A 14 6.60 -3.50 -5.56
C VAL A 14 6.47 -2.17 -4.83
N GLY A 15 6.12 -1.09 -5.56
CA GLY A 15 5.86 0.21 -4.95
C GLY A 15 4.72 0.19 -3.92
N LEU A 16 3.66 -0.57 -4.19
CA LEU A 16 2.55 -0.74 -3.24
C LEU A 16 2.98 -1.49 -1.97
N LEU A 17 3.75 -2.57 -2.11
CA LEU A 17 4.29 -3.33 -0.97
C LEU A 17 5.28 -2.51 -0.14
N THR A 18 6.14 -1.72 -0.78
CA THR A 18 7.03 -0.77 -0.07
C THR A 18 6.19 0.20 0.76
N ARG A 19 5.17 0.81 0.16
CA ARG A 19 4.31 1.76 0.86
C ARG A 19 3.54 1.12 2.01
N TYR A 20 3.07 -0.11 1.84
CA TYR A 20 2.45 -0.88 2.91
C TYR A 20 3.40 -1.07 4.10
N GLY A 21 4.65 -1.46 3.83
CA GLY A 21 5.68 -1.62 4.86
C GLY A 21 5.96 -0.31 5.64
N GLU A 22 6.07 0.81 4.94
CA GLU A 22 6.26 2.13 5.57
C GLU A 22 5.11 2.50 6.51
N LEU A 23 3.86 2.31 6.08
CA LEU A 23 2.69 2.64 6.90
C LEU A 23 2.52 1.67 8.08
N ALA A 24 2.93 0.41 7.92
CA ALA A 24 2.93 -0.58 8.99
C ALA A 24 3.96 -0.23 10.07
N ALA A 25 5.16 0.21 9.68
CA ALA A 25 6.17 0.72 10.60
C ALA A 25 5.67 1.97 11.34
N GLU A 26 5.09 2.93 10.61
CA GLU A 26 4.51 4.14 11.21
C GLU A 26 3.39 3.79 12.22
N LEU A 27 2.60 2.75 11.95
CA LEU A 27 1.55 2.28 12.86
C LEU A 27 2.13 1.63 14.13
N GLU A 28 3.26 0.94 14.03
CA GLU A 28 3.96 0.35 15.18
C GLU A 28 4.55 1.44 16.09
N GLU A 29 5.07 2.51 15.48
CA GLU A 29 5.69 3.63 16.19
C GLU A 29 4.68 4.65 16.74
N THR A 30 3.42 4.64 16.27
CA THR A 30 2.44 5.65 16.67
C THR A 30 1.74 5.31 18.00
N GLU A 31 1.79 6.24 18.95
CA GLU A 31 1.04 6.15 20.21
C GLU A 31 -0.31 6.88 20.14
N GLU A 32 -0.58 7.62 19.05
CA GLU A 32 -1.80 8.40 18.90
C GLU A 32 -2.95 7.53 18.33
N PRO A 33 -4.04 7.32 19.10
CA PRO A 33 -5.08 6.38 18.70
C PRO A 33 -5.82 6.79 17.43
N ALA A 34 -6.04 8.10 17.22
CA ALA A 34 -6.68 8.61 16.02
C ALA A 34 -5.83 8.37 14.76
N ARG A 35 -4.52 8.60 14.86
CA ARG A 35 -3.57 8.32 13.79
C ARG A 35 -3.45 6.82 13.52
N ALA A 36 -3.44 6.00 14.56
CA ALA A 36 -3.43 4.55 14.42
C ALA A 36 -4.66 4.01 13.68
N VAL A 37 -5.85 4.59 13.91
CA VAL A 37 -7.07 4.24 13.16
C VAL A 37 -6.93 4.61 11.69
N LEU A 38 -6.45 5.82 11.39
CA LEU A 38 -6.26 6.27 10.01
C LEU A 38 -5.25 5.39 9.26
N LEU A 39 -4.13 5.03 9.91
CA LEU A 39 -3.11 4.16 9.32
C LEU A 39 -3.64 2.75 9.04
N ARG A 40 -4.43 2.18 9.97
CA ARG A 40 -5.09 0.88 9.74
C ARG A 40 -6.04 0.91 8.55
N HIS A 41 -6.82 1.98 8.38
CA HIS A 41 -7.68 2.13 7.21
C HIS A 41 -6.88 2.18 5.91
N ARG A 42 -5.80 2.97 5.87
CA ARG A 42 -4.93 3.07 4.68
C ARG A 42 -4.22 1.76 4.35
N LEU A 43 -3.80 1.00 5.37
CA LEU A 43 -3.21 -0.33 5.19
C LEU A 43 -4.22 -1.30 4.57
N ALA A 44 -5.47 -1.30 5.05
CA ALA A 44 -6.53 -2.11 4.48
C ALA A 44 -6.84 -1.74 3.02
N GLU A 45 -6.89 -0.44 2.68
CA GLU A 45 -7.08 0.01 1.30
C GLU A 45 -5.93 -0.45 0.38
N LEU A 46 -4.69 -0.46 0.88
CA LEU A 46 -3.54 -0.97 0.11
C LEU A 46 -3.60 -2.48 -0.06
N ASP A 47 -4.00 -3.21 0.98
CA ASP A 47 -4.17 -4.67 0.94
C ASP A 47 -5.18 -5.07 -0.14
N ASP A 48 -6.35 -4.44 -0.16
CA ASP A 48 -7.40 -4.68 -1.18
C ASP A 48 -6.88 -4.44 -2.61
N VAL A 49 -6.07 -3.39 -2.81
CA VAL A 49 -5.49 -3.07 -4.12
C VAL A 49 -4.43 -4.09 -4.53
N ILE A 50 -3.57 -4.51 -3.60
CA ILE A 50 -2.54 -5.53 -3.84
C ILE A 50 -3.20 -6.86 -4.17
N ASP A 51 -4.22 -7.26 -3.42
CA ASP A 51 -5.00 -8.48 -3.68
C ASP A 51 -5.68 -8.44 -5.04
N ALA A 52 -6.31 -7.32 -5.41
CA ALA A 52 -6.92 -7.18 -6.73
C ALA A 52 -5.90 -7.29 -7.87
N LEU A 53 -4.70 -6.74 -7.69
CA LEU A 53 -3.61 -6.83 -8.67
C LEU A 53 -3.04 -8.25 -8.75
N ALA A 54 -2.82 -8.89 -7.60
CA ALA A 54 -2.35 -10.26 -7.53
C ALA A 54 -3.35 -11.24 -8.17
N ALA A 55 -4.65 -11.06 -7.91
CA ALA A 55 -5.71 -11.87 -8.52
C ALA A 55 -5.73 -11.72 -10.05
N ARG A 56 -5.56 -10.50 -10.57
CA ARG A 56 -5.47 -10.25 -12.03
C ARG A 56 -4.23 -10.88 -12.64
N ALA A 57 -3.09 -10.82 -11.96
CA ALA A 57 -1.86 -11.46 -12.42
C ALA A 57 -1.96 -13.00 -12.43
N HIS A 58 -2.83 -13.57 -11.60
CA HIS A 58 -3.07 -15.01 -11.50
C HIS A 58 -4.22 -15.53 -12.37
N GLN A 59 -4.95 -14.67 -13.10
CA GLN A 59 -5.94 -15.15 -14.05
C GLN A 59 -5.20 -15.73 -15.27
N PRO A 60 -5.30 -17.04 -15.55
CA PRO A 60 -4.77 -17.59 -16.78
C PRO A 60 -5.57 -16.99 -17.94
N GLU A 61 -4.85 -16.51 -18.94
CA GLU A 61 -5.41 -16.01 -20.20
C GLU A 61 -6.40 -17.06 -20.75
N HIS A 62 -7.66 -16.68 -20.93
CA HIS A 62 -8.69 -17.52 -21.55
C HIS A 62 -8.44 -17.70 -23.05
#